data_AF-A0A8I0ZUR5-F1
#
_entry.id   AF-A0A8I0ZUR5-F1
#
_cell.length_a   1.000
_cell.length_b   1.000
_cell.length_c   1.000
_cell.angle_alpha   90.00
_cell.angle_beta   90.00
_cell.angle_gamma   90.00
#
_symmetry.space_group_name_H-M   'P 1'
#
loop_
_entity.id
_entity.type
_entity.pdbx_description
1 polymer ?
#
loop_
_entity_poly.entity_id
_entity_poly.type
_entity_poly.pdbx_seq_one_letter_code
_entity_poly.pdbx_strand_id
1 'polypeptide(L)' 'MWIACTVDAVVDGGDHKIVTGSVDDAWHCEANPLTYHRRVFGTHSPS' A
#
# COMPACT_ATOMS: atom_id res chain seq x y z
N MET A 1 7.19 5.83 4.23
CA MET A 1 6.84 4.63 5.01
C MET A 1 7.23 3.38 4.24
N TRP A 2 7.42 2.27 4.93
CA TRP A 2 7.52 0.93 4.33
C TRP A 2 6.93 -0.12 5.28
N ILE A 3 6.58 -1.28 4.74
CA ILE A 3 6.15 -2.46 5.49
C ILE A 3 6.93 -3.66 4.94
N ALA A 4 7.55 -4.43 5.81
CA ALA A 4 8.14 -5.72 5.50
C ALA A 4 7.12 -6.81 5.84
N CYS A 5 6.85 -7.72 4.90
CA CYS A 5 5.87 -8.79 5.09
C CYS A 5 6.40 -10.14 4.59
N THR A 6 5.99 -11.20 5.28
CA THR A 6 6.08 -12.58 4.81
C THR A 6 4.78 -12.94 4.09
N VAL A 7 4.87 -13.54 2.90
CA VAL A 7 3.70 -13.94 2.11
C VAL A 7 3.00 -15.14 2.76
N ASP A 8 1.72 -14.99 3.08
CA ASP A 8 0.90 -16.05 3.67
C ASP A 8 0.10 -16.80 2.60
N ALA A 9 -0.47 -16.07 1.62
CA ALA A 9 -1.25 -16.67 0.55
C ALA A 9 -1.20 -15.85 -0.73
N VAL A 10 -1.36 -16.56 -1.84
CA VAL A 10 -1.58 -15.99 -3.18
C VAL A 10 -2.83 -16.63 -3.75
N VAL A 11 -3.88 -15.85 -3.95
CA VAL A 11 -5.18 -16.33 -4.45
C VAL A 11 -5.60 -15.62 -5.73
N ASP A 12 -6.51 -16.23 -6.50
CA ASP A 12 -7.02 -15.67 -7.74
C ASP A 12 -7.94 -14.46 -7.49
N GLY A 13 -7.74 -13.39 -8.27
CA GLY A 13 -8.54 -12.16 -8.27
C GLY A 13 -9.02 -11.77 -9.66
N GLY A 14 -9.31 -12.75 -10.52
CA GLY A 14 -9.62 -12.53 -11.94
C GLY A 14 -8.35 -12.54 -12.79
N ASP A 15 -8.07 -11.42 -13.47
CA ASP A 15 -6.83 -11.20 -14.23
C ASP A 15 -5.63 -10.80 -13.36
N HIS A 16 -5.84 -10.67 -12.04
CA HIS A 16 -4.82 -10.36 -11.04
C HIS A 16 -4.69 -11.46 -9.99
N LYS A 17 -3.61 -11.41 -9.20
CA LYS A 17 -3.44 -12.19 -7.97
C LYS A 17 -3.63 -11.28 -6.76
N ILE A 18 -4.29 -11.80 -5.73
CA ILE A 18 -4.35 -11.17 -4.41
C ILE A 18 -3.28 -11.82 -3.55
N VAL A 19 -2.39 -11.01 -2.99
CA VAL A 19 -1.33 -11.45 -2.08
C VAL A 19 -1.65 -10.96 -0.68
N THR A 20 -1.76 -11.86 0.27
CA THR A 20 -1.85 -11.53 1.70
C THR A 20 -0.55 -11.91 2.39
N GLY A 21 -0.17 -11.13 3.40
CA GLY A 21 1.04 -11.40 4.16
C GLY A 21 0.96 -10.82 5.56
N SER A 22 1.67 -11.48 6.47
CA SER A 22 1.86 -11.06 7.85
C SER A 22 2.93 -9.98 7.91
N VAL A 23 2.71 -8.94 8.72
CA VAL A 23 3.66 -7.83 8.88
C VAL A 23 4.79 -8.26 9.82
N ASP A 24 6.02 -8.27 9.31
CA ASP A 24 7.22 -8.60 10.08
C ASP A 24 7.82 -7.34 10.72
N ASP A 25 7.80 -6.22 10.01
CA ASP A 25 8.28 -4.92 10.48
C ASP A 25 7.63 -3.78 9.69
N ALA A 26 7.60 -2.58 10.26
CA ALA A 26 7.10 -1.40 9.59
C ALA A 26 7.79 -0.12 10.11
N TRP A 27 8.01 0.82 9.19
CA TRP A 27 8.53 2.13 9.55
C TRP A 27 7.71 3.26 8.91
N HIS A 28 7.56 4.33 9.69
CA HIS A 28 6.84 5.52 9.31
C HIS A 28 7.66 6.78 9.60
N CYS A 29 7.45 7.81 8.77
CA CYS A 29 7.87 9.18 9.00
C CYS A 29 6.72 10.12 8.70
N GLU A 30 6.63 11.23 9.43
CA GLU A 30 5.64 12.26 9.14
C GLU A 30 5.97 12.96 7.80
N ALA A 31 5.13 12.70 6.80
CA ALA A 31 5.19 13.30 5.49
C ALA A 31 3.79 13.33 4.86
N ASN A 32 3.52 14.33 4.01
CA ASN A 32 2.27 14.37 3.26
C ASN A 32 2.23 13.17 2.29
N PRO A 33 1.18 12.32 2.34
CA PRO A 33 1.10 11.15 1.47
C PRO A 33 0.83 11.55 0.02
N LEU A 34 1.42 10.81 -0.91
CA LEU A 34 1.02 10.84 -2.33
C LEU A 34 -0.39 10.27 -2.45
N THR A 35 -1.27 11.02 -3.10
CA THR A 35 -2.61 10.55 -3.47
C THR A 35 -2.70 10.33 -4.97
N TYR A 36 -3.54 9.37 -5.37
CA TYR A 36 -3.84 9.09 -6.77
C TYR A 36 -5.34 8.92 -6.96
N HIS A 37 -5.94 9.75 -7.82
CA HIS A 37 -7.34 9.62 -8.20
C HIS A 37 -7.52 9.99 -9.67
N ARG A 38 -8.42 9.32 -10.39
CA ARG A 38 -8.76 9.61 -11.80
C ARG A 38 -7.54 9.89 -12.70
N ARG A 39 -6.45 9.13 -12.53
CA ARG A 39 -5.18 9.29 -13.27
C ARG A 39 -4.42 10.60 -12.99
N VAL A 40 -4.64 11.22 -11.84
CA VAL A 40 -3.98 12.44 -11.39
C VAL A 40 -3.32 12.21 -10.03
N PHE A 41 -2.07 12.67 -9.91
CA PHE A 41 -1.33 12.67 -8.66
C PHE A 41 -1.65 13.94 -7.84
N GLY A 42 -1.69 13.80 -6.53
CA GLY A 42 -1.83 14.92 -5.60
C GLY A 42 -1.14 14.63 -4.27
N THR A 43 -1.29 15.55 -3.34
CA THR A 43 -1.00 15.32 -1.93
C THR A 43 -2.30 15.45 -1.15
N HIS A 44 -2.46 14.65 -0.10
CA HIS A 44 -3.54 14.93 0.85
C HIS A 44 -3.15 16.19 1.61
N SER A 45 -3.68 17.33 1.19
CA SER A 45 -3.66 18.55 1.98
C SER A 45 -4.95 18.58 2.80
N PRO A 46 -4.90 18.35 4.13
CA PRO A 46 -6.04 18.69 4.96
C PRO A 46 -6.25 20.21 4.83
N SER A 47 -7.44 20.60 4.39
CA SER A 47 -7.90 21.99 4.40
C SER A 47 -8.09 22.49 5.83
#